data_AF-A0AAD3XI86-F1
#
_entry.id   AF-A0AAD3XI86-F1
#
_cell.length_a   1.000
_cell.length_b   1.000
_cell.length_c   1.000
_cell.angle_alpha   90.00
_cell.angle_beta   90.00
_cell.angle_gamma   90.00
#
_symmetry.space_group_name_H-M   'P 1'
#
loop_
_entity.id
_entity.type
_entity.pdbx_description
1 polymer ?
#
loop_
_entity_poly.entity_id
_entity_poly.type
_entity_poly.pdbx_seq_one_letter_code
_entity_poly.pdbx_strand_id
1 'polypeptide(L)'
;MTIGAQSGFRTSTLSSVTFNYRSLLFKFKPTLRRLSLYSSNNNFLNNKIFPESKHIISTRKIMSWTCTRCTFVNPQSQKSTCEICLSPQLPPPPPQPPLTSPSHSLSLSSQVPHPPISSSSSSSPPKWSCKACTFLNPYNISNCQVCDTRASLSSLSTIDDLNILDPDDDSASSVGSIFYPLRRCSTKIPDPMDLVEKLSPKRKTPDLVDMKHDELGGFRGVKSAKKAVISEKAEAENGLVKMAENAETHKGLRMIKILSYNVWFREDLEMHNRMQAIGELIQLHSPHVICFQEVTPNIYAAFQKSGWWKKYHCSVSHEMAHSAAYFCMQLVSLPVKYFSQTPFSNSIMGRELCIAEIAVEVEKPLVVATTHLESPCPAPPTWDQMFSKERVQQAKEAVNLLGRYKNVIFCGDMNWCDKLDGQFPFLEGWVDAWLKLRPKEVGWTYDTKSNKMLLGNRTLQKRLDRFICHLHDFEISGIEMIGTEAITGLSHCKEKKRKGGIQKLELPVLPSDHYGLLLTITSQ
;
A
#
# COMPACT_ATOMS: atom_id res chain seq x y z
N MET A 1 45.46 -62.85 22.17
CA MET A 1 45.25 -61.53 21.52
C MET A 1 43.99 -60.95 22.19
N THR A 2 44.02 -60.27 23.36
CA THR A 2 44.96 -59.23 23.88
C THR A 2 45.11 -58.07 22.89
N ILE A 3 44.92 -56.75 23.16
CA ILE A 3 44.62 -55.88 24.34
C ILE A 3 43.74 -54.69 23.81
N GLY A 4 42.91 -53.89 24.51
CA GLY A 4 42.47 -53.78 25.93
C GLY A 4 42.59 -52.35 26.52
N ALA A 5 41.59 -51.88 27.32
CA ALA A 5 41.57 -50.61 28.11
C ALA A 5 41.60 -49.26 27.31
N GLN A 6 41.00 -48.10 27.67
CA GLN A 6 40.41 -47.42 28.86
C GLN A 6 41.21 -46.20 29.35
N SER A 7 40.49 -45.11 29.67
CA SER A 7 40.92 -43.92 30.48
C SER A 7 41.97 -42.97 29.85
N GLY A 8 42.13 -41.69 30.27
CA GLY A 8 41.55 -40.99 31.43
C GLY A 8 41.61 -39.45 31.36
N PHE A 9 41.55 -38.79 32.53
CA PHE A 9 41.14 -37.38 32.75
C PHE A 9 42.28 -36.33 32.89
N ARG A 10 41.97 -35.07 32.49
CA ARG A 10 42.24 -33.75 33.16
C ARG A 10 43.62 -33.02 33.18
N THR A 11 43.54 -31.76 32.72
CA THR A 11 44.01 -30.45 33.29
C THR A 11 45.49 -30.08 33.51
N SER A 12 45.90 -28.93 32.95
CA SER A 12 46.61 -27.75 33.58
C SER A 12 47.08 -26.81 32.43
N THR A 13 46.72 -25.51 32.30
CA THR A 13 46.90 -24.25 33.07
C THR A 13 48.21 -23.47 32.83
N LEU A 14 48.10 -22.13 32.80
CA LEU A 14 49.13 -21.06 32.70
C LEU A 14 49.76 -20.80 31.31
N SER A 15 50.15 -19.57 30.91
CA SER A 15 49.78 -18.22 31.40
C SER A 15 50.18 -17.08 30.43
N SER A 16 49.50 -15.94 30.58
CA SER A 16 49.68 -14.59 30.00
C SER A 16 51.10 -13.99 29.81
N VAL A 17 51.25 -13.15 28.76
CA VAL A 17 51.87 -11.78 28.75
C VAL A 17 51.28 -11.02 27.53
N THR A 18 50.26 -10.15 27.61
CA THR A 18 50.21 -8.70 27.95
C THR A 18 51.26 -7.75 27.33
N PHE A 19 50.82 -6.73 26.56
CA PHE A 19 51.22 -5.33 26.82
C PHE A 19 50.16 -4.30 26.35
N ASN A 20 50.05 -3.20 27.09
CA ASN A 20 49.12 -2.06 26.94
C ASN A 20 49.80 -0.88 26.18
N TYR A 21 49.21 0.29 25.83
CA TYR A 21 48.40 1.20 26.67
C TYR A 21 47.85 2.46 25.92
N ARG A 22 46.72 3.01 26.42
CA ARG A 22 46.26 4.45 26.36
C ARG A 22 45.94 5.01 24.95
N SER A 23 45.03 5.98 24.72
CA SER A 23 44.12 6.86 25.53
C SER A 23 42.95 7.24 24.58
N LEU A 24 41.70 7.63 24.93
CA LEU A 24 41.21 8.55 25.97
C LEU A 24 39.67 8.38 26.12
N LEU A 25 39.11 8.69 27.30
CA LEU A 25 37.66 8.71 27.61
C LEU A 25 37.00 10.06 27.17
N PHE A 26 35.68 10.23 26.98
CA PHE A 26 34.64 10.22 28.02
C PHE A 26 33.18 10.16 27.47
N LYS A 27 32.42 9.19 28.00
CA LYS A 27 31.05 9.26 28.59
C LYS A 27 29.96 10.20 28.01
N PHE A 28 28.77 9.62 27.79
CA PHE A 28 27.60 9.84 28.66
C PHE A 28 26.69 8.59 28.70
N LYS A 29 26.08 8.30 29.86
CA LYS A 29 25.04 7.25 30.05
C LYS A 29 23.67 7.92 30.15
N PRO A 30 22.58 7.17 29.93
CA PRO A 30 21.45 7.22 30.86
C PRO A 30 21.13 5.85 31.48
N THR A 31 20.45 5.90 32.63
CA THR A 31 20.29 4.78 33.56
C THR A 31 18.94 4.10 33.38
N LEU A 32 18.91 2.76 33.37
CA LEU A 32 17.67 1.99 33.46
C LEU A 32 16.95 2.21 34.80
N ARG A 33 15.65 2.50 34.76
CA ARG A 33 14.72 2.13 35.84
C ARG A 33 13.57 1.30 35.28
N ARG A 34 13.50 0.06 35.75
CA ARG A 34 12.45 -0.91 35.46
C ARG A 34 11.35 -0.72 36.51
N LEU A 35 10.10 -0.52 36.08
CA LEU A 35 8.93 -0.64 36.95
C LEU A 35 7.94 -1.60 36.29
N SER A 36 7.80 -2.78 36.89
CA SER A 36 6.70 -3.69 36.61
C SER A 36 5.59 -3.42 37.63
N LEU A 37 4.36 -3.21 37.16
CA LEU A 37 3.17 -3.34 38.00
C LEU A 37 2.21 -4.32 37.33
N TYR A 38 2.13 -5.52 37.91
CA TYR A 38 0.94 -6.35 37.83
C TYR A 38 -0.18 -5.63 38.59
N SER A 39 -1.40 -5.67 38.06
CA SER A 39 -2.60 -5.68 38.90
C SER A 39 -3.74 -6.37 38.16
N SER A 40 -4.15 -7.53 38.69
CA SER A 40 -5.43 -8.14 38.37
C SER A 40 -6.47 -7.57 39.33
N ASN A 41 -7.71 -7.35 38.88
CA ASN A 41 -8.91 -7.60 39.69
C ASN A 41 -10.19 -7.54 38.85
N ASN A 42 -11.00 -8.60 38.97
CA ASN A 42 -12.44 -8.54 38.73
C ASN A 42 -13.12 -8.01 39.99
N ASN A 43 -14.19 -7.20 39.87
CA ASN A 43 -15.46 -7.48 40.57
C ASN A 43 -16.61 -6.50 40.21
N PHE A 44 -17.82 -6.91 40.61
CA PHE A 44 -19.14 -6.44 40.17
C PHE A 44 -19.65 -5.12 40.79
N LEU A 45 -20.61 -4.51 40.07
CA LEU A 45 -21.77 -3.70 40.52
C LEU A 45 -21.64 -2.74 41.72
N ASN A 46 -21.89 -1.45 41.49
CA ASN A 46 -23.20 -0.87 41.84
C ASN A 46 -23.47 0.54 41.28
N ASN A 47 -24.76 0.85 41.09
CA ASN A 47 -25.25 2.17 40.66
C ASN A 47 -25.15 3.23 41.76
N LYS A 48 -24.89 4.49 41.37
CA LYS A 48 -25.46 5.72 41.99
C LYS A 48 -25.30 6.91 41.03
N ILE A 49 -26.27 7.84 41.04
CA ILE A 49 -26.44 8.89 40.02
C ILE A 49 -26.40 10.29 40.68
N PHE A 50 -25.96 11.29 39.90
CA PHE A 50 -26.08 12.75 40.08
C PHE A 50 -25.09 13.48 41.02
N PRO A 51 -24.82 14.80 40.80
CA PRO A 51 -25.24 15.67 39.69
C PRO A 51 -24.08 16.35 38.89
N GLU A 52 -24.44 17.04 37.80
CA GLU A 52 -23.53 17.85 36.97
C GLU A 52 -22.93 19.06 37.72
N SER A 53 -21.69 19.43 37.37
CA SER A 53 -21.17 20.79 37.57
C SER A 53 -20.55 21.34 36.28
N LYS A 54 -21.01 22.53 35.87
CA LYS A 54 -20.56 23.21 34.64
C LYS A 54 -19.26 23.96 34.89
N HIS A 55 -18.13 23.44 34.41
CA HIS A 55 -16.88 24.21 34.33
C HIS A 55 -16.63 24.71 32.90
N ILE A 56 -16.73 26.03 32.73
CA ILE A 56 -16.33 26.74 31.51
C ILE A 56 -14.80 26.77 31.46
N ILE A 57 -14.20 25.97 30.58
CA ILE A 57 -12.75 26.03 30.34
C ILE A 57 -12.46 27.19 29.39
N SER A 58 -11.96 28.30 29.95
CA SER A 58 -11.41 29.40 29.16
C SER A 58 -10.08 28.98 28.52
N THR A 59 -10.07 28.85 27.20
CA THR A 59 -8.85 28.50 26.44
C THR A 59 -7.87 29.69 26.45
N ARG A 60 -6.90 29.67 27.38
CA ARG A 60 -5.75 30.56 27.32
C ARG A 60 -5.00 30.32 26.00
N LYS A 61 -5.00 31.32 25.12
CA LYS A 61 -4.25 31.33 23.86
C LYS A 61 -2.76 31.20 24.18
N ILE A 62 -2.19 30.02 23.93
CA ILE A 62 -0.75 29.77 24.11
C ILE A 62 -0.02 30.62 23.07
N MET A 63 0.64 31.69 23.52
CA MET A 63 1.54 32.44 22.67
C MET A 63 2.88 31.71 22.60
N SER A 64 3.52 31.78 21.44
CA SER A 64 4.80 31.13 21.13
C SER A 64 5.61 32.06 20.23
N TRP A 65 6.94 31.94 20.28
CA TRP A 65 7.83 32.81 19.49
C TRP A 65 8.87 32.00 18.72
N THR A 66 9.03 32.35 17.45
CA THR A 66 9.96 31.71 16.53
C THR A 66 11.36 32.31 16.70
N CYS A 67 12.37 31.48 16.94
CA CYS A 67 13.75 31.94 17.06
C CYS A 67 14.27 32.47 15.72
N THR A 68 14.73 33.71 15.67
CA THR A 68 15.28 34.33 14.44
C THR A 68 16.58 33.68 13.96
N ARG A 69 17.30 32.91 14.80
CA ARG A 69 18.57 32.26 14.46
C ARG A 69 18.43 30.80 14.02
N CYS A 70 17.49 30.03 14.58
CA CYS A 70 17.31 28.61 14.26
C CYS A 70 15.87 28.21 13.91
N THR A 71 14.94 29.16 13.82
CA THR A 71 13.52 29.00 13.46
C THR A 71 12.68 28.06 14.35
N PHE A 72 13.23 27.54 15.44
CA PHE A 72 12.48 26.75 16.42
C PHE A 72 11.39 27.61 17.09
N VAL A 73 10.18 27.05 17.20
CA VAL A 73 9.02 27.70 17.82
C VAL A 73 9.04 27.40 19.32
N ASN A 74 9.47 28.39 20.11
CA ASN A 74 9.57 28.26 21.56
C ASN A 74 8.18 28.49 22.19
N PRO A 75 7.69 27.58 23.05
CA PRO A 75 6.53 27.88 23.88
C PRO A 75 6.88 29.00 24.87
N GLN A 76 5.95 29.93 25.10
CA GLN A 76 6.19 31.09 25.98
C GLN A 76 6.12 30.72 27.47
N SER A 77 7.01 29.82 27.88
CA SER A 77 7.56 29.77 29.22
C SER A 77 8.41 31.03 29.49
N GLN A 78 8.74 31.31 30.75
CA GLN A 78 9.50 32.51 31.18
C GLN A 78 10.98 32.54 30.72
N LYS A 79 11.33 31.78 29.67
CA LYS A 79 12.68 31.70 29.10
C LYS A 79 12.81 32.68 27.93
N SER A 80 13.67 33.68 28.09
CA SER A 80 13.99 34.68 27.05
C SER A 80 15.03 34.20 26.02
N THR A 81 15.35 32.90 26.01
CA THR A 81 16.33 32.27 25.10
C THR A 81 15.75 31.03 24.45
N CYS A 82 16.20 30.72 23.23
CA CYS A 82 15.69 29.58 22.47
C CYS A 82 16.18 28.25 23.04
N GLU A 83 15.28 27.27 23.18
CA GLU A 83 15.57 25.96 23.76
C GLU A 83 16.63 25.15 22.98
N ILE A 84 16.70 25.31 21.65
CA ILE A 84 17.59 24.53 20.79
C ILE A 84 18.98 25.18 20.60
N CYS A 85 19.04 26.51 20.45
CA CYS A 85 20.28 27.23 20.09
C CYS A 85 20.70 28.30 21.12
N LEU A 86 20.01 28.37 22.26
CA LEU A 86 20.23 29.29 23.38
C LEU A 86 20.26 30.79 23.03
N SER A 87 19.85 31.16 21.81
CA SER A 87 19.92 32.54 21.34
C SER A 87 18.73 33.35 21.85
N PRO A 88 18.94 34.62 22.26
CA PRO A 88 17.92 35.42 22.94
C PRO A 88 16.75 35.82 22.03
N GLN A 89 15.59 36.03 22.64
CA GLN A 89 14.41 36.60 22.00
C GLN A 89 14.62 38.10 21.75
N LEU A 90 14.44 38.53 20.50
CA LEU A 90 14.42 39.94 20.14
C LEU A 90 12.99 40.51 20.27
N PRO A 91 12.83 41.77 20.71
CA PRO A 91 11.52 42.43 20.76
C PRO A 91 10.97 42.66 19.34
N PRO A 92 9.64 42.63 19.14
CA PRO A 92 9.03 42.90 17.84
C PRO A 92 9.19 44.38 17.44
N PRO A 93 9.29 44.69 16.13
CA PRO A 93 9.33 46.06 15.65
C PRO A 93 7.98 46.78 15.83
N PRO A 94 7.96 48.12 15.95
CA PRO A 94 6.72 48.88 16.11
C PRO A 94 5.84 48.81 14.85
N PRO A 95 4.49 48.81 15.00
CA PRO A 95 3.57 48.72 13.87
C PRO A 95 3.56 50.01 13.04
N GLN A 96 3.55 49.86 11.71
CA GLN A 96 3.36 50.97 10.77
C GLN A 96 1.86 51.32 10.60
N PRO A 97 1.51 52.59 10.36
CA PRO A 97 0.12 53.01 10.17
C PRO A 97 -0.45 52.64 8.79
N PRO A 98 -1.79 52.62 8.60
CA PRO A 98 -2.42 52.14 7.38
C PRO A 98 -2.31 53.11 6.20
N LEU A 99 -2.24 52.56 4.99
CA LEU A 99 -2.21 53.30 3.72
C LEU A 99 -3.60 53.85 3.34
N THR A 100 -3.67 55.14 3.04
CA THR A 100 -4.73 55.76 2.23
C THR A 100 -4.11 56.43 0.99
N SER A 101 -4.74 56.23 -0.15
CA SER A 101 -4.57 57.06 -1.37
C SER A 101 -5.54 58.25 -1.26
N PRO A 102 -5.31 59.44 -1.89
CA PRO A 102 -4.99 59.55 -3.32
C PRO A 102 -4.17 60.77 -3.82
N SER A 103 -3.95 60.80 -5.15
CA SER A 103 -3.77 61.95 -6.07
C SER A 103 -2.44 62.75 -6.14
N HIS A 104 -2.03 62.94 -7.40
CA HIS A 104 -1.18 63.97 -8.03
C HIS A 104 -0.54 65.09 -7.16
N SER A 105 0.79 65.27 -7.31
CA SER A 105 1.38 66.48 -7.94
C SER A 105 2.93 66.43 -7.97
N LEU A 106 3.54 67.37 -8.69
CA LEU A 106 4.97 67.44 -9.04
C LEU A 106 5.82 68.04 -7.89
N SER A 107 7.09 67.62 -7.73
CA SER A 107 8.26 68.51 -7.85
C SER A 107 9.63 67.92 -7.46
N LEU A 108 10.63 68.56 -8.06
CA LEU A 108 12.10 68.43 -8.12
C LEU A 108 12.94 68.26 -6.81
N SER A 109 14.02 67.48 -6.94
CA SER A 109 15.44 67.88 -6.71
C SER A 109 16.25 67.34 -5.51
N SER A 110 17.47 66.85 -5.83
CA SER A 110 18.71 66.84 -5.03
C SER A 110 18.78 65.92 -3.77
N GLN A 111 19.90 65.30 -3.39
CA GLN A 111 21.31 65.39 -3.84
C GLN A 111 22.07 64.07 -3.55
N VAL A 112 23.18 63.81 -4.25
CA VAL A 112 24.09 62.65 -4.05
C VAL A 112 25.37 63.10 -3.33
N PRO A 113 25.97 62.25 -2.47
CA PRO A 113 27.39 61.94 -2.65
C PRO A 113 27.75 60.45 -2.48
N HIS A 114 28.46 59.89 -3.47
CA HIS A 114 29.40 58.76 -3.33
C HIS A 114 30.72 59.27 -2.70
N PRO A 115 31.62 58.46 -2.08
CA PRO A 115 32.17 57.17 -2.57
C PRO A 115 32.48 56.14 -1.43
N PRO A 116 33.31 55.07 -1.58
CA PRO A 116 33.94 54.51 -2.77
C PRO A 116 33.57 53.03 -3.07
N ILE A 117 34.09 52.54 -4.21
CA ILE A 117 33.92 51.18 -4.71
C ILE A 117 34.87 50.22 -3.96
N SER A 118 34.30 49.17 -3.37
CA SER A 118 35.04 47.99 -2.91
C SER A 118 34.46 46.74 -3.56
N SER A 119 35.12 46.28 -4.63
CA SER A 119 34.77 45.07 -5.38
C SER A 119 34.93 43.82 -4.52
N SER A 120 33.81 43.25 -4.07
CA SER A 120 33.77 41.90 -3.51
C SER A 120 32.46 41.20 -3.92
N SER A 121 32.42 40.76 -5.18
CA SER A 121 31.40 39.85 -5.68
C SER A 121 31.59 38.45 -5.08
N SER A 122 31.32 38.33 -3.78
CA SER A 122 31.21 37.07 -3.05
C SER A 122 29.89 36.39 -3.45
N SER A 123 29.85 35.84 -4.66
CA SER A 123 28.82 34.90 -5.06
C SER A 123 28.97 33.66 -4.18
N SER A 124 28.20 33.61 -3.09
CA SER A 124 28.17 32.44 -2.21
C SER A 124 27.78 31.23 -3.06
N PRO A 125 28.48 30.08 -2.95
CA PRO A 125 28.13 28.92 -3.76
C PRO A 125 26.67 28.52 -3.49
N PRO A 126 25.91 28.09 -4.51
CA PRO A 126 24.51 27.74 -4.34
C PRO A 126 24.35 26.66 -3.26
N LYS A 127 23.28 26.79 -2.45
CA LYS A 127 22.95 25.88 -1.34
C LYS A 127 21.51 25.37 -1.46
N TRP A 128 21.28 24.08 -1.25
CA TRP A 128 19.97 23.46 -1.31
C TRP A 128 19.46 23.12 0.09
N SER A 129 18.18 23.43 0.35
CA SER A 129 17.52 23.09 1.62
C SER A 129 17.08 21.63 1.63
N CYS A 130 17.43 20.91 2.69
CA CYS A 130 17.05 19.52 2.88
C CYS A 130 15.54 19.37 3.05
N LYS A 131 14.89 18.49 2.29
CA LYS A 131 13.43 18.26 2.40
C LYS A 131 13.00 17.61 3.72
N ALA A 132 13.90 16.89 4.42
CA ALA A 132 13.58 16.24 5.70
C ALA A 132 13.89 17.10 6.93
N CYS A 133 14.95 17.92 6.90
CA CYS A 133 15.41 18.70 8.07
C CYS A 133 15.65 20.20 7.81
N THR A 134 15.33 20.70 6.61
CA THR A 134 15.50 22.09 6.13
C THR A 134 16.93 22.67 6.07
N PHE A 135 17.93 21.96 6.60
CA PHE A 135 19.34 22.36 6.59
C PHE A 135 19.86 22.71 5.18
N LEU A 136 20.62 23.80 5.06
CA LEU A 136 21.15 24.34 3.81
C LEU A 136 22.53 23.74 3.46
N ASN A 137 22.52 22.70 2.64
CA ASN A 137 23.71 22.00 2.16
C ASN A 137 24.34 22.69 0.94
N PRO A 138 25.66 22.67 0.77
CA PRO A 138 26.32 22.99 -0.50
C PRO A 138 25.79 22.16 -1.69
N TYR A 139 25.71 22.74 -2.89
CA TYR A 139 25.27 22.02 -4.10
C TYR A 139 26.21 20.90 -4.57
N ASN A 140 27.48 20.89 -4.15
CA ASN A 140 28.44 19.85 -4.53
C ASN A 140 28.32 18.54 -3.71
N ILE A 141 27.37 18.45 -2.77
CA ILE A 141 27.06 17.23 -2.04
C ILE A 141 25.61 16.80 -2.27
N SER A 142 25.42 15.51 -2.60
CA SER A 142 24.11 14.94 -2.92
C SER A 142 23.28 14.55 -1.70
N ASN A 143 23.86 14.55 -0.50
CA ASN A 143 23.24 14.08 0.73
C ASN A 143 23.33 15.17 1.81
N CYS A 144 22.35 15.21 2.72
CA CYS A 144 22.32 16.23 3.75
C CYS A 144 23.29 15.93 4.89
N GLN A 145 24.16 16.88 5.25
CA GLN A 145 25.19 16.69 6.29
C GLN A 145 24.64 16.44 7.70
N VAL A 146 23.34 16.70 7.93
CA VAL A 146 22.69 16.58 9.24
C VAL A 146 21.84 15.32 9.38
N CYS A 147 21.24 14.82 8.30
CA CYS A 147 20.28 13.70 8.33
C CYS A 147 20.41 12.72 7.16
N ASP A 148 21.48 12.82 6.36
CA ASP A 148 21.82 12.01 5.17
C ASP A 148 20.76 11.97 4.05
N THR A 149 19.64 12.69 4.20
CA THR A 149 18.58 12.76 3.21
C THR A 149 19.09 13.33 1.89
N ARG A 150 18.79 12.64 0.78
CA ARG A 150 19.29 12.99 -0.57
C ARG A 150 18.67 14.27 -1.14
N ALA A 151 19.46 15.01 -1.90
CA ALA A 151 19.06 16.18 -2.68
C ALA A 151 18.00 15.84 -3.73
N SER A 152 17.05 16.76 -3.94
CA SER A 152 16.04 16.62 -4.98
C SER A 152 16.68 16.82 -6.36
N LEU A 153 16.45 15.89 -7.28
CA LEU A 153 17.03 15.86 -8.64
C LEU A 153 16.47 16.93 -9.61
N SER A 154 16.07 18.07 -9.06
CA SER A 154 15.66 19.30 -9.76
C SER A 154 16.77 20.37 -9.70
N SER A 155 17.86 20.10 -8.95
CA SER A 155 18.94 21.05 -8.66
C SER A 155 20.29 20.71 -9.34
N LEU A 156 20.39 19.58 -10.06
CA LEU A 156 21.63 19.13 -10.70
C LEU A 156 21.32 18.69 -12.13
N SER A 157 21.49 19.61 -13.09
CA SER A 157 21.33 19.32 -14.51
C SER A 157 22.18 20.23 -15.39
N THR A 158 23.50 20.01 -15.42
CA THR A 158 24.32 20.29 -16.62
C THR A 158 25.64 19.51 -16.61
N ILE A 159 25.97 18.96 -17.78
CA ILE A 159 27.30 18.56 -18.29
C ILE A 159 27.85 17.18 -17.86
N ASP A 160 28.18 16.39 -18.89
CA ASP A 160 28.97 15.14 -19.02
C ASP A 160 28.54 13.91 -18.18
N ASP A 161 28.39 12.70 -18.73
CA ASP A 161 29.31 12.00 -19.64
C ASP A 161 28.67 11.31 -20.86
N LEU A 162 29.48 11.13 -21.90
CA LEU A 162 29.18 10.40 -23.14
C LEU A 162 29.94 9.07 -23.24
N ASN A 163 29.36 8.13 -23.98
CA ASN A 163 30.00 6.95 -24.60
C ASN A 163 30.61 5.86 -23.68
N ILE A 164 29.94 4.70 -23.61
CA ILE A 164 30.55 3.39 -23.94
C ILE A 164 29.49 2.53 -24.68
N LEU A 165 29.84 2.00 -25.85
CA LEU A 165 29.21 0.86 -26.54
C LEU A 165 29.94 -0.42 -26.04
N ASP A 166 29.43 -1.65 -26.01
CA ASP A 166 28.70 -2.33 -27.09
C ASP A 166 27.96 -3.61 -26.55
N PRO A 167 27.87 -4.83 -27.16
CA PRO A 167 26.56 -5.46 -27.38
C PRO A 167 26.27 -6.81 -26.67
N ASP A 168 25.01 -7.23 -26.80
CA ASP A 168 24.38 -8.56 -26.69
C ASP A 168 25.07 -9.69 -25.87
N ASP A 169 24.38 -10.13 -24.80
CA ASP A 169 24.49 -11.50 -24.25
C ASP A 169 23.12 -12.00 -23.75
N ASP A 170 22.79 -13.24 -24.07
CA ASP A 170 21.53 -13.93 -23.73
C ASP A 170 21.70 -14.69 -22.39
N SER A 171 21.69 -13.95 -21.28
CA SER A 171 21.92 -14.53 -19.95
C SER A 171 20.76 -14.28 -18.97
N ALA A 172 20.23 -15.37 -18.43
CA ALA A 172 19.03 -15.38 -17.60
C ALA A 172 19.31 -15.04 -16.12
N SER A 173 19.47 -13.75 -15.79
CA SER A 173 19.17 -13.23 -14.43
C SER A 173 19.12 -11.69 -14.39
N SER A 174 17.94 -11.08 -14.50
CA SER A 174 17.75 -9.67 -14.12
C SER A 174 16.25 -9.33 -13.98
N VAL A 175 15.74 -9.41 -12.75
CA VAL A 175 14.40 -8.93 -12.35
C VAL A 175 14.38 -7.39 -12.20
N GLY A 176 15.41 -6.71 -12.72
CA GLY A 176 15.87 -5.38 -12.31
C GLY A 176 14.98 -4.16 -12.53
N SER A 177 13.88 -4.27 -13.28
CA SER A 177 13.26 -3.08 -13.90
C SER A 177 11.77 -2.87 -13.60
N ILE A 178 11.23 -3.45 -12.53
CA ILE A 178 9.79 -3.45 -12.24
C ILE A 178 9.44 -2.67 -10.95
N PHE A 179 10.33 -2.61 -9.96
CA PHE A 179 10.07 -2.04 -8.63
C PHE A 179 10.58 -0.60 -8.48
N TYR A 180 10.13 0.31 -9.35
CA TYR A 180 10.65 1.69 -9.38
C TYR A 180 9.51 2.73 -9.34
N PRO A 181 9.38 3.52 -8.26
CA PRO A 181 8.48 4.68 -8.24
C PRO A 181 9.07 5.79 -9.13
N LEU A 182 8.67 5.82 -10.40
CA LEU A 182 9.22 6.73 -11.41
C LEU A 182 8.29 7.91 -11.72
N ARG A 183 8.73 9.07 -11.22
CA ARG A 183 8.43 10.48 -11.56
C ARG A 183 7.24 10.80 -12.48
N ARG A 184 6.42 11.76 -12.02
CA ARG A 184 5.52 12.60 -12.84
C ARG A 184 6.19 13.11 -14.12
N CYS A 185 5.51 12.95 -15.25
CA CYS A 185 5.75 13.75 -16.45
C CYS A 185 4.97 15.07 -16.32
N SER A 186 5.61 16.22 -16.62
CA SER A 186 5.01 17.55 -16.48
C SER A 186 4.60 18.12 -17.83
N THR A 187 3.36 17.85 -18.26
CA THR A 187 2.71 18.58 -19.36
C THR A 187 1.67 19.53 -18.78
N LYS A 188 1.79 20.83 -19.12
CA LYS A 188 0.84 21.87 -18.73
C LYS A 188 -0.52 21.61 -19.43
N ILE A 189 -1.60 21.65 -18.66
CA ILE A 189 -2.98 21.68 -19.19
C ILE A 189 -3.49 23.13 -19.05
N PRO A 190 -4.08 23.75 -20.10
CA PRO A 190 -4.75 25.05 -19.99
C PRO A 190 -6.10 24.95 -19.26
N ASP A 191 -6.54 26.04 -18.62
CA ASP A 191 -7.80 26.09 -17.85
C ASP A 191 -9.06 25.77 -18.68
N PRO A 192 -10.04 25.04 -18.13
CA PRO A 192 -11.33 24.78 -18.76
C PRO A 192 -12.37 25.84 -18.37
N MET A 193 -12.46 26.92 -19.16
CA MET A 193 -13.53 27.93 -19.05
C MET A 193 -13.93 28.45 -20.43
N ASP A 194 -14.42 27.55 -21.28
CA ASP A 194 -15.37 27.92 -22.34
C ASP A 194 -16.14 26.69 -22.88
N LEU A 195 -17.20 26.93 -23.66
CA LEU A 195 -18.10 25.95 -24.30
C LEU A 195 -19.19 25.30 -23.42
N VAL A 196 -20.10 26.15 -22.90
CA VAL A 196 -21.51 25.78 -22.79
C VAL A 196 -22.37 26.85 -23.47
N GLU A 197 -22.64 26.71 -24.77
CA GLU A 197 -23.92 27.16 -25.30
C GLU A 197 -24.35 26.47 -26.61
N LYS A 198 -25.66 26.18 -26.65
CA LYS A 198 -26.55 25.93 -27.80
C LYS A 198 -26.77 24.48 -28.25
N LEU A 199 -27.89 23.96 -27.74
CA LEU A 199 -28.57 22.73 -28.13
C LEU A 199 -29.63 22.99 -29.23
N SER A 200 -29.69 22.08 -30.21
CA SER A 200 -30.93 21.60 -30.87
C SER A 200 -31.64 22.54 -31.90
N PRO A 201 -32.65 22.06 -32.65
CA PRO A 201 -32.49 21.00 -33.67
C PRO A 201 -33.27 21.28 -34.98
N LYS A 202 -32.86 20.72 -36.14
CA LYS A 202 -33.77 20.63 -37.31
C LYS A 202 -33.68 19.28 -38.05
N ARG A 203 -34.84 18.65 -38.20
CA ARG A 203 -35.10 17.49 -39.07
C ARG A 203 -34.92 17.89 -40.54
N LYS A 204 -34.41 16.97 -41.37
CA LYS A 204 -34.84 16.75 -42.77
C LYS A 204 -34.17 15.49 -43.35
N THR A 205 -34.96 14.44 -43.52
CA THR A 205 -34.88 13.51 -44.67
C THR A 205 -35.99 13.95 -45.66
N PRO A 206 -36.05 13.45 -46.91
CA PRO A 206 -35.27 12.36 -47.52
C PRO A 206 -34.51 12.79 -48.80
N ASP A 207 -33.79 11.86 -49.44
CA ASP A 207 -34.18 11.40 -50.78
C ASP A 207 -33.55 10.04 -51.13
N LEU A 208 -34.22 9.31 -52.03
CA LEU A 208 -33.92 7.95 -52.46
C LEU A 208 -33.11 7.95 -53.76
N VAL A 209 -32.13 7.05 -53.88
CA VAL A 209 -31.78 6.43 -55.16
C VAL A 209 -31.32 4.98 -54.94
N ASP A 210 -31.93 4.08 -55.71
CA ASP A 210 -31.75 2.63 -55.72
C ASP A 210 -30.67 2.23 -56.75
N MET A 211 -29.82 1.24 -56.40
CA MET A 211 -28.99 0.46 -57.33
C MET A 211 -28.66 -0.94 -56.73
N LYS A 212 -29.62 -1.85 -56.85
CA LYS A 212 -29.52 -3.34 -57.06
C LYS A 212 -28.23 -4.12 -56.73
N HIS A 213 -28.43 -5.16 -55.91
CA HIS A 213 -28.00 -6.57 -56.04
C HIS A 213 -26.63 -6.96 -56.63
N ASP A 214 -25.89 -7.77 -55.86
CA ASP A 214 -25.62 -9.16 -56.25
C ASP A 214 -25.48 -10.08 -55.02
N GLU A 215 -25.96 -11.33 -55.11
CA GLU A 215 -25.84 -12.37 -54.06
C GLU A 215 -24.77 -13.41 -54.45
N LEU A 216 -24.09 -14.03 -53.46
CA LEU A 216 -23.92 -15.50 -53.39
C LEU A 216 -23.15 -15.99 -52.15
N GLY A 217 -23.74 -16.94 -51.40
CA GLY A 217 -23.07 -17.90 -50.49
C GLY A 217 -22.45 -17.33 -49.19
N GLY A 218 -22.88 -17.63 -47.97
CA GLY A 218 -23.89 -18.58 -47.50
C GLY A 218 -23.27 -19.80 -46.79
N PHE A 219 -23.29 -19.84 -45.45
CA PHE A 219 -23.30 -21.08 -44.66
C PHE A 219 -23.95 -20.88 -43.27
N ARG A 220 -24.67 -21.91 -42.81
CA ARG A 220 -25.42 -21.99 -41.53
C ARG A 220 -24.45 -22.26 -40.36
N GLY A 221 -24.72 -21.98 -39.09
CA GLY A 221 -25.95 -21.49 -38.43
C GLY A 221 -26.60 -22.54 -37.52
N VAL A 222 -26.49 -22.37 -36.19
CA VAL A 222 -27.33 -23.05 -35.17
C VAL A 222 -27.67 -22.04 -34.06
N LYS A 223 -28.92 -22.02 -33.60
CA LYS A 223 -29.46 -21.05 -32.63
C LYS A 223 -29.74 -21.68 -31.26
N SER A 224 -29.59 -20.88 -30.21
CA SER A 224 -30.23 -21.13 -28.91
C SER A 224 -31.76 -21.05 -29.03
N ALA A 225 -32.47 -21.87 -28.24
CA ALA A 225 -33.91 -21.77 -28.05
C ALA A 225 -34.24 -21.48 -26.58
N LYS A 226 -35.11 -20.49 -26.34
CA LYS A 226 -35.77 -20.29 -25.04
C LYS A 226 -37.22 -19.82 -25.23
N LYS A 227 -38.09 -20.52 -24.48
CA LYS A 227 -39.31 -20.01 -23.84
C LYS A 227 -40.50 -19.60 -24.72
N ALA A 228 -41.58 -20.36 -24.57
CA ALA A 228 -42.96 -19.87 -24.67
C ALA A 228 -43.57 -19.82 -23.25
N VAL A 229 -44.57 -18.97 -23.06
CA VAL A 229 -45.31 -18.77 -21.79
C VAL A 229 -46.79 -18.95 -22.10
N ILE A 230 -47.51 -19.70 -21.26
CA ILE A 230 -48.98 -19.66 -21.18
C ILE A 230 -49.37 -19.54 -19.70
N SER A 231 -50.44 -18.82 -19.45
CA SER A 231 -50.92 -18.37 -18.13
C SER A 231 -52.36 -18.79 -17.92
N GLU A 232 -52.73 -19.23 -16.72
CA GLU A 232 -54.12 -19.24 -16.25
C GLU A 232 -54.23 -18.77 -14.78
N LYS A 233 -55.37 -18.14 -14.48
CA LYS A 233 -55.95 -17.69 -13.19
C LYS A 233 -57.39 -18.24 -13.20
N ALA A 234 -58.15 -18.40 -12.11
CA ALA A 234 -57.97 -18.30 -10.66
C ALA A 234 -58.88 -19.40 -10.03
N GLU A 235 -58.78 -19.72 -8.75
CA GLU A 235 -59.67 -19.33 -7.63
C GLU A 235 -59.40 -20.38 -6.52
N ALA A 236 -59.63 -20.25 -5.22
CA ALA A 236 -59.85 -19.17 -4.26
C ALA A 236 -59.90 -19.88 -2.88
N GLU A 237 -59.25 -19.29 -1.88
CA GLU A 237 -59.41 -19.50 -0.42
C GLU A 237 -59.96 -20.84 0.14
N ASN A 238 -59.07 -21.64 0.74
CA ASN A 238 -59.25 -22.15 2.11
C ASN A 238 -57.96 -22.79 2.66
N GLY A 239 -57.58 -22.51 3.91
CA GLY A 239 -56.47 -23.22 4.58
C GLY A 239 -55.39 -22.40 5.30
N LEU A 240 -55.74 -21.28 5.96
CA LEU A 240 -54.82 -20.56 6.86
C LEU A 240 -54.58 -21.32 8.19
N VAL A 241 -54.09 -22.57 8.15
CA VAL A 241 -53.42 -23.24 9.29
C VAL A 241 -52.42 -24.28 8.77
N LYS A 242 -51.14 -23.89 8.65
CA LYS A 242 -49.90 -24.71 8.79
C LYS A 242 -48.66 -23.94 8.29
N MET A 243 -48.38 -22.81 8.94
CA MET A 243 -47.08 -22.12 8.85
C MET A 243 -46.39 -22.12 10.22
N ALA A 244 -46.15 -23.33 10.71
CA ALA A 244 -45.20 -23.71 11.75
C ALA A 244 -44.85 -25.18 11.47
N GLU A 245 -43.67 -25.66 11.91
CA GLU A 245 -43.18 -27.03 11.65
C GLU A 245 -42.81 -27.32 10.18
N ASN A 246 -41.85 -26.57 9.63
CA ASN A 246 -40.81 -27.15 8.74
C ASN A 246 -39.56 -26.26 8.60
N ALA A 247 -39.17 -25.57 9.67
CA ALA A 247 -37.97 -24.72 9.69
C ALA A 247 -36.66 -25.50 9.99
N GLU A 248 -36.72 -26.82 10.17
CA GLU A 248 -35.63 -27.65 10.68
C GLU A 248 -35.36 -28.90 9.82
N THR A 249 -35.11 -28.74 8.51
CA THR A 249 -34.39 -29.80 7.73
C THR A 249 -33.70 -29.34 6.45
N HIS A 250 -33.08 -28.16 6.42
CA HIS A 250 -32.01 -27.87 5.45
C HIS A 250 -30.82 -27.19 6.13
N LYS A 251 -30.00 -27.99 6.82
CA LYS A 251 -28.69 -27.57 7.33
C LYS A 251 -27.69 -27.52 6.17
N GLY A 252 -27.94 -26.60 5.23
CA GLY A 252 -27.08 -26.40 4.06
C GLY A 252 -25.68 -25.96 4.48
N LEU A 253 -24.65 -26.57 3.90
CA LEU A 253 -23.25 -26.27 4.22
C LEU A 253 -22.99 -24.77 4.02
N ARG A 254 -22.54 -24.09 5.06
CA ARG A 254 -22.28 -22.65 4.97
C ARG A 254 -21.05 -22.40 4.13
N MET A 255 -21.26 -21.78 2.97
CA MET A 255 -20.20 -21.35 2.07
C MET A 255 -19.63 -20.01 2.55
N ILE A 256 -18.31 -19.95 2.73
CA ILE A 256 -17.56 -18.72 3.04
C ILE A 256 -16.62 -18.42 1.87
N LYS A 257 -16.51 -17.14 1.52
CA LYS A 257 -15.68 -16.64 0.41
C LYS A 257 -14.64 -15.66 0.94
N ILE A 258 -13.38 -15.85 0.58
CA ILE A 258 -12.26 -15.02 1.01
C ILE A 258 -11.56 -14.50 -0.25
N LEU A 259 -11.47 -13.19 -0.40
CA LEU A 259 -10.77 -12.51 -1.49
C LEU A 259 -9.39 -12.04 -1.00
N SER A 260 -8.34 -12.33 -1.76
CA SER A 260 -7.01 -11.75 -1.61
C SER A 260 -6.65 -10.97 -2.88
N TYR A 261 -6.18 -9.72 -2.74
CA TYR A 261 -5.91 -8.87 -3.90
C TYR A 261 -4.87 -7.77 -3.58
N ASN A 262 -3.69 -7.80 -4.21
CA ASN A 262 -2.81 -6.63 -4.29
C ASN A 262 -3.46 -5.60 -5.23
N VAL A 263 -3.83 -4.42 -4.70
CA VAL A 263 -4.60 -3.40 -5.44
C VAL A 263 -3.74 -2.46 -6.28
N TRP A 264 -2.42 -2.63 -6.21
CA TRP A 264 -1.39 -1.80 -6.83
C TRP A 264 -1.43 -0.34 -6.38
N PHE A 265 -0.46 0.07 -5.55
CA PHE A 265 -0.31 1.44 -5.02
C PHE A 265 -0.02 2.51 -6.08
N ARG A 266 -0.05 2.16 -7.37
CA ARG A 266 0.30 3.05 -8.47
C ARG A 266 -0.85 4.03 -8.77
N GLU A 267 -0.86 5.13 -8.02
CA GLU A 267 -1.94 6.12 -8.07
C GLU A 267 -1.96 6.98 -9.36
N ASP A 268 -0.84 7.11 -10.07
CA ASP A 268 -0.73 7.89 -11.31
C ASP A 268 -1.41 7.22 -12.53
N LEU A 269 -1.86 5.97 -12.39
CA LEU A 269 -2.52 5.20 -13.45
C LEU A 269 -3.95 4.86 -13.02
N GLU A 270 -4.89 5.70 -13.44
CA GLU A 270 -6.35 5.49 -13.39
C GLU A 270 -6.92 5.00 -12.04
N MET A 271 -6.31 5.41 -10.93
CA MET A 271 -6.57 4.84 -9.60
C MET A 271 -8.05 4.77 -9.23
N HIS A 272 -8.83 5.84 -9.44
CA HIS A 272 -10.25 5.83 -9.11
C HIS A 272 -11.05 4.83 -9.95
N ASN A 273 -10.78 4.75 -11.26
CA ASN A 273 -11.43 3.79 -12.15
C ASN A 273 -11.02 2.34 -11.82
N ARG A 274 -9.73 2.12 -11.51
CA ARG A 274 -9.22 0.83 -11.04
C ARG A 274 -9.89 0.40 -9.73
N MET A 275 -9.97 1.28 -8.73
CA MET A 275 -10.60 0.98 -7.45
C MET A 275 -12.12 0.79 -7.57
N GLN A 276 -12.77 1.49 -8.50
CA GLN A 276 -14.16 1.23 -8.85
C GLN A 276 -14.34 -0.19 -9.42
N ALA A 277 -13.52 -0.60 -10.39
CA ALA A 277 -13.58 -1.94 -10.98
C ALA A 277 -13.32 -3.05 -9.94
N ILE A 278 -12.39 -2.85 -9.00
CA ILE A 278 -12.22 -3.74 -7.83
C ILE A 278 -13.50 -3.76 -6.99
N GLY A 279 -14.15 -2.62 -6.79
CA GLY A 279 -15.44 -2.52 -6.10
C GLY A 279 -16.59 -3.27 -6.79
N GLU A 280 -16.63 -3.26 -8.12
CA GLU A 280 -17.60 -4.03 -8.93
C GLU A 280 -17.38 -5.54 -8.77
N LEU A 281 -16.12 -6.00 -8.73
CA LEU A 281 -15.77 -7.39 -8.42
C LEU A 281 -16.20 -7.80 -6.99
N ILE A 282 -16.02 -6.92 -5.99
CA ILE A 282 -16.49 -7.17 -4.62
C ILE A 282 -18.02 -7.33 -4.59
N GLN A 283 -18.76 -6.49 -5.33
CA GLN A 283 -20.22 -6.59 -5.41
C GLN A 283 -20.65 -7.91 -6.08
N LEU A 284 -20.04 -8.23 -7.23
CA LEU A 284 -20.32 -9.44 -8.02
C LEU A 284 -20.08 -10.73 -7.23
N HIS A 285 -18.90 -10.88 -6.61
CA HIS A 285 -18.53 -12.13 -5.93
C HIS A 285 -19.02 -12.19 -4.48
N SER A 286 -19.34 -11.03 -3.87
CA SER A 286 -19.77 -10.86 -2.48
C SER A 286 -18.92 -11.68 -1.47
N PRO A 287 -17.60 -11.45 -1.41
CA PRO A 287 -16.74 -12.11 -0.43
C PRO A 287 -17.16 -11.77 1.01
N HIS A 288 -16.89 -12.69 1.93
CA HIS A 288 -17.16 -12.54 3.35
C HIS A 288 -15.97 -11.91 4.10
N VAL A 289 -14.76 -12.17 3.60
CA VAL A 289 -13.51 -11.53 4.02
C VAL A 289 -12.77 -11.07 2.78
N ILE A 290 -12.23 -9.85 2.81
CA ILE A 290 -11.36 -9.30 1.78
C ILE A 290 -10.04 -8.93 2.44
N CYS A 291 -8.95 -9.29 1.79
CA CYS A 291 -7.58 -9.09 2.23
C CYS A 291 -6.82 -8.33 1.13
N PHE A 292 -6.69 -7.02 1.30
CA PHE A 292 -5.98 -6.15 0.37
C PHE A 292 -4.53 -5.92 0.76
N GLN A 293 -3.66 -5.81 -0.23
CA GLN A 293 -2.26 -5.39 -0.13
C GLN A 293 -2.07 -4.12 -0.97
N GLU A 294 -1.04 -3.30 -0.65
CA GLU A 294 -0.76 -2.02 -1.33
C GLU A 294 -1.87 -0.96 -1.24
N VAL A 295 -2.65 -0.97 -0.16
CA VAL A 295 -3.64 0.09 0.09
C VAL A 295 -2.93 1.35 0.55
N THR A 296 -3.09 2.45 -0.20
CA THR A 296 -2.60 3.79 0.17
C THR A 296 -3.69 4.61 0.87
N PRO A 297 -3.38 5.77 1.49
CA PRO A 297 -4.40 6.65 2.06
C PRO A 297 -5.48 7.09 1.05
N ASN A 298 -5.10 7.34 -0.21
CA ASN A 298 -6.04 7.77 -1.25
C ASN A 298 -6.90 6.61 -1.77
N ILE A 299 -6.34 5.41 -1.90
CA ILE A 299 -7.08 4.20 -2.23
C ILE A 299 -8.08 3.85 -1.11
N TYR A 300 -7.64 3.93 0.15
CA TYR A 300 -8.51 3.79 1.31
C TYR A 300 -9.68 4.78 1.26
N ALA A 301 -9.41 6.06 1.01
CA ALA A 301 -10.46 7.08 0.86
C ALA A 301 -11.41 6.84 -0.34
N ALA A 302 -10.94 6.21 -1.42
CA ALA A 302 -11.79 5.80 -2.55
C ALA A 302 -12.69 4.61 -2.16
N PHE A 303 -12.15 3.60 -1.48
CA PHE A 303 -12.93 2.47 -0.95
C PHE A 303 -13.96 2.91 0.09
N GLN A 304 -13.62 3.81 1.02
CA GLN A 304 -14.56 4.36 2.01
C GLN A 304 -15.79 5.03 1.39
N LYS A 305 -15.66 5.63 0.19
CA LYS A 305 -16.76 6.27 -0.55
C LYS A 305 -17.65 5.27 -1.29
N SER A 306 -17.22 4.01 -1.43
CA SER A 306 -17.92 3.00 -2.21
C SER A 306 -19.14 2.46 -1.48
N GLY A 307 -20.25 2.24 -2.20
CA GLY A 307 -21.52 1.79 -1.61
C GLY A 307 -21.44 0.43 -0.88
N TRP A 308 -20.50 -0.44 -1.28
CA TRP A 308 -20.27 -1.73 -0.62
C TRP A 308 -19.54 -1.63 0.72
N TRP A 309 -18.84 -0.53 1.02
CA TRP A 309 -17.98 -0.37 2.21
C TRP A 309 -18.74 -0.66 3.52
N LYS A 310 -19.96 -0.14 3.63
CA LYS A 310 -20.81 -0.22 4.84
C LYS A 310 -21.20 -1.66 5.24
N LYS A 311 -21.00 -2.65 4.37
CA LYS A 311 -21.23 -4.09 4.65
C LYS A 311 -20.10 -4.71 5.47
N TYR A 312 -18.94 -4.06 5.58
CA TYR A 312 -17.72 -4.65 6.14
C TYR A 312 -17.19 -3.88 7.35
N HIS A 313 -16.75 -4.63 8.36
CA HIS A 313 -15.87 -4.14 9.41
C HIS A 313 -14.44 -4.05 8.88
N CYS A 314 -13.79 -2.90 9.03
CA CYS A 314 -12.42 -2.64 8.56
C CYS A 314 -11.40 -2.85 9.69
N SER A 315 -10.27 -3.50 9.40
CA SER A 315 -9.16 -3.68 10.35
C SER A 315 -8.36 -2.39 10.60
N VAL A 316 -8.37 -1.47 9.64
CA VAL A 316 -7.56 -0.24 9.66
C VAL A 316 -8.44 0.95 10.07
N SER A 317 -7.97 1.76 11.03
CA SER A 317 -8.63 3.01 11.44
C SER A 317 -8.28 4.15 10.48
N HIS A 318 -9.08 5.22 10.49
CA HIS A 318 -8.79 6.40 9.67
C HIS A 318 -7.44 7.06 10.04
N GLU A 319 -7.05 7.05 11.31
CA GLU A 319 -5.74 7.56 11.76
C GLU A 319 -4.58 6.70 11.24
N MET A 320 -4.69 5.37 11.36
CA MET A 320 -3.70 4.42 10.83
C MET A 320 -3.54 4.56 9.31
N ALA A 321 -4.66 4.70 8.59
CA ALA A 321 -4.66 4.85 7.14
C ALA A 321 -3.95 6.12 6.65
N HIS A 322 -3.82 7.17 7.48
CA HIS A 322 -3.14 8.42 7.13
C HIS A 322 -1.70 8.52 7.65
N SER A 323 -1.24 7.59 8.50
CA SER A 323 0.13 7.59 9.04
C SER A 323 1.11 6.71 8.24
N ALA A 324 0.60 5.72 7.51
CA ALA A 324 1.40 4.84 6.65
C ALA A 324 1.36 5.26 5.17
N ALA A 325 2.45 5.03 4.43
CA ALA A 325 2.51 5.30 2.99
C ALA A 325 1.66 4.31 2.17
N TYR A 326 1.68 3.04 2.58
CA TYR A 326 0.78 1.98 2.14
C TYR A 326 0.71 0.90 3.24
N PHE A 327 -0.30 0.05 3.22
CA PHE A 327 -0.56 -0.95 4.25
C PHE A 327 -1.36 -2.15 3.72
N CYS A 328 -1.49 -3.20 4.53
CA CYS A 328 -2.47 -4.26 4.31
C CYS A 328 -3.80 -3.91 5.00
N MET A 329 -4.93 -4.30 4.41
CA MET A 329 -6.25 -4.01 4.97
C MET A 329 -7.18 -5.21 4.88
N GLN A 330 -7.84 -5.55 5.98
CA GLN A 330 -8.88 -6.57 6.01
C GLN A 330 -10.27 -5.94 6.16
N LEU A 331 -11.22 -6.44 5.39
CA LEU A 331 -12.63 -6.05 5.41
C LEU A 331 -13.48 -7.30 5.60
N VAL A 332 -14.32 -7.34 6.64
CA VAL A 332 -15.03 -8.55 7.06
C VAL A 332 -16.53 -8.27 7.22
N SER A 333 -17.40 -9.03 6.53
CA SER A 333 -18.87 -8.90 6.65
C SER A 333 -19.50 -9.92 7.60
N LEU A 334 -18.67 -10.59 8.40
CA LEU A 334 -19.04 -11.58 9.42
C LEU A 334 -18.71 -11.04 10.82
N PRO A 335 -19.25 -11.62 11.91
CA PRO A 335 -18.90 -11.21 13.27
C PRO A 335 -17.39 -11.36 13.53
N VAL A 336 -16.72 -10.22 13.72
CA VAL A 336 -15.28 -10.16 14.06
C VAL A 336 -15.13 -10.22 15.58
N LYS A 337 -14.23 -11.07 16.06
CA LYS A 337 -13.85 -11.13 17.48
C LYS A 337 -12.74 -10.12 17.79
N TYR A 338 -11.72 -10.05 16.96
CA TYR A 338 -10.70 -8.98 16.95
C TYR A 338 -9.98 -8.91 15.61
N PHE A 339 -9.34 -7.75 15.38
CA PHE A 339 -8.25 -7.58 14.43
C PHE A 339 -6.93 -7.42 15.19
N SER A 340 -5.82 -7.84 14.60
CA SER A 340 -4.47 -7.50 15.10
C SER A 340 -3.49 -7.33 13.94
N GLN A 341 -2.45 -6.53 14.15
CA GLN A 341 -1.40 -6.26 13.18
C GLN A 341 -0.04 -6.38 13.89
N THR A 342 0.86 -7.17 13.31
CA THR A 342 2.21 -7.42 13.85
C THR A 342 3.25 -7.08 12.78
N PRO A 343 4.02 -5.98 12.91
CA PRO A 343 5.09 -5.65 11.98
C PRO A 343 6.21 -6.70 12.03
N PHE A 344 6.76 -7.06 10.87
CA PHE A 344 7.93 -7.93 10.83
C PHE A 344 9.20 -7.15 11.18
N SER A 345 9.90 -7.60 12.21
CA SER A 345 11.10 -6.93 12.74
C SER A 345 12.27 -6.82 11.75
N ASN A 346 12.29 -7.66 10.72
CA ASN A 346 13.31 -7.67 9.66
C ASN A 346 12.89 -6.92 8.37
N SER A 347 11.69 -6.36 8.31
CA SER A 347 11.20 -5.66 7.11
C SER A 347 11.85 -4.28 7.00
N ILE A 348 12.30 -3.91 5.80
CA ILE A 348 12.70 -2.54 5.49
C ILE A 348 11.62 -1.79 4.69
N MET A 349 10.61 -2.51 4.20
CA MET A 349 9.52 -1.97 3.39
C MET A 349 8.22 -1.72 4.17
N GLY A 350 8.19 -1.95 5.48
CA GLY A 350 6.99 -1.75 6.33
C GLY A 350 6.01 -2.93 6.29
N ARG A 351 6.53 -4.16 6.18
CA ARG A 351 5.72 -5.38 6.05
C ARG A 351 5.22 -5.87 7.40
N GLU A 352 4.04 -6.46 7.38
CA GLU A 352 3.30 -6.85 8.57
C GLU A 352 2.46 -8.11 8.33
N LEU A 353 2.09 -8.78 9.41
CA LEU A 353 1.06 -9.80 9.45
C LEU A 353 -0.21 -9.21 10.07
N CYS A 354 -1.27 -9.08 9.27
CA CYS A 354 -2.60 -8.73 9.75
C CYS A 354 -3.42 -9.99 9.99
N ILE A 355 -4.19 -10.03 11.07
CA ILE A 355 -5.00 -11.18 11.47
C ILE A 355 -6.41 -10.70 11.84
N ALA A 356 -7.42 -11.38 11.31
CA ALA A 356 -8.82 -11.29 11.72
C ALA A 356 -9.27 -12.65 12.28
N GLU A 357 -9.70 -12.70 13.55
CA GLU A 357 -10.40 -13.86 14.10
C GLU A 357 -11.91 -13.62 13.99
N ILE A 358 -12.61 -14.51 13.27
CA ILE A 358 -14.02 -14.35 12.93
C ILE A 358 -14.84 -15.54 13.41
N ALA A 359 -16.08 -15.29 13.84
CA ALA A 359 -17.02 -16.33 14.20
C ALA A 359 -17.86 -16.69 12.95
N VAL A 360 -17.63 -17.89 12.40
CA VAL A 360 -18.42 -18.39 11.26
C VAL A 360 -19.70 -19.05 11.79
N GLU A 361 -19.54 -20.09 12.60
CA GLU A 361 -20.62 -20.80 13.29
C GLU A 361 -20.28 -20.87 14.80
N VAL A 362 -21.25 -21.29 15.61
CA VAL A 362 -21.01 -21.59 17.03
C VAL A 362 -19.88 -22.63 17.12
N GLU A 363 -18.89 -22.34 17.98
CA GLU A 363 -17.70 -23.19 18.22
C GLU A 363 -16.77 -23.45 17.01
N LYS A 364 -17.04 -22.87 15.83
CA LYS A 364 -16.16 -22.91 14.65
C LYS A 364 -15.57 -21.52 14.34
N PRO A 365 -14.57 -21.06 15.12
CA PRO A 365 -13.81 -19.86 14.77
C PRO A 365 -12.95 -20.12 13.53
N LEU A 366 -12.75 -19.07 12.73
CA LEU A 366 -11.83 -19.05 11.60
C LEU A 366 -10.88 -17.88 11.76
N VAL A 367 -9.58 -18.14 11.59
CA VAL A 367 -8.56 -17.09 11.52
C VAL A 367 -8.22 -16.84 10.06
N VAL A 368 -8.42 -15.61 9.59
CA VAL A 368 -7.96 -15.18 8.28
C VAL A 368 -6.83 -14.17 8.47
N ALA A 369 -5.63 -14.55 8.06
CA ALA A 369 -4.44 -13.72 8.10
C ALA A 369 -4.06 -13.26 6.69
N THR A 370 -3.62 -12.01 6.57
CA THR A 370 -3.05 -11.46 5.33
C THR A 370 -1.70 -10.83 5.58
N THR A 371 -0.87 -10.83 4.55
CA THR A 371 0.40 -10.10 4.54
C THR A 371 0.71 -9.59 3.13
N HIS A 372 1.76 -8.78 3.03
CA HIS A 372 2.49 -8.54 1.80
C HIS A 372 3.98 -8.76 2.12
N LEU A 373 4.51 -9.96 1.89
CA LEU A 373 5.90 -10.30 2.28
C LEU A 373 6.93 -9.49 1.48
N GLU A 374 8.14 -9.34 2.03
CA GLU A 374 9.22 -8.53 1.45
C GLU A 374 9.38 -8.77 -0.06
N SER A 375 9.22 -7.73 -0.89
CA SER A 375 9.31 -7.87 -2.34
C SER A 375 10.77 -7.93 -2.80
N PRO A 376 11.09 -8.61 -3.91
CA PRO A 376 12.31 -8.32 -4.64
C PRO A 376 12.32 -6.83 -5.02
N CYS A 377 13.35 -6.07 -4.65
CA CYS A 377 13.46 -4.66 -5.00
C CYS A 377 14.87 -4.37 -5.56
N PRO A 378 15.18 -4.88 -6.76
CA PRO A 378 16.46 -4.67 -7.40
C PRO A 378 16.64 -3.19 -7.77
N ALA A 379 17.62 -2.55 -7.16
CA ALA A 379 17.89 -1.13 -7.26
C ALA A 379 19.42 -0.85 -7.29
N PRO A 380 19.86 0.34 -7.72
CA PRO A 380 21.26 0.73 -7.61
C PRO A 380 21.80 0.59 -6.17
N PRO A 381 23.07 0.19 -5.98
CA PRO A 381 24.08 0.01 -7.03
C PRO A 381 24.09 -1.39 -7.68
N THR A 382 23.66 -2.44 -6.99
CA THR A 382 23.88 -3.84 -7.41
C THR A 382 22.76 -4.46 -8.25
N TRP A 383 21.53 -3.93 -8.19
CA TRP A 383 20.36 -4.41 -8.95
C TRP A 383 19.97 -5.89 -8.71
N ASP A 384 20.36 -6.47 -7.58
CA ASP A 384 20.21 -7.89 -7.24
C ASP A 384 19.47 -8.13 -5.90
N GLN A 385 18.92 -7.08 -5.27
CA GLN A 385 18.32 -7.18 -3.94
C GLN A 385 16.96 -7.90 -3.98
N MET A 386 16.99 -9.24 -3.87
CA MET A 386 15.82 -10.11 -3.98
C MET A 386 15.08 -10.35 -2.65
N PHE A 387 15.64 -9.91 -1.52
CA PHE A 387 15.07 -10.02 -0.15
C PHE A 387 14.52 -11.41 0.24
N SER A 388 15.17 -12.46 -0.26
CA SER A 388 14.72 -13.85 -0.08
C SER A 388 14.83 -14.31 1.38
N LYS A 389 15.92 -13.96 2.08
CA LYS A 389 16.13 -14.37 3.48
C LYS A 389 15.08 -13.75 4.39
N GLU A 390 14.77 -12.49 4.14
CA GLU A 390 13.80 -11.67 4.86
C GLU A 390 12.40 -12.27 4.68
N ARG A 391 11.97 -12.43 3.42
CA ARG A 391 10.69 -13.07 3.03
C ARG A 391 10.52 -14.49 3.58
N VAL A 392 11.56 -15.32 3.53
CA VAL A 392 11.56 -16.68 4.10
C VAL A 392 11.41 -16.67 5.62
N GLN A 393 12.08 -15.74 6.31
CA GLN A 393 11.93 -15.59 7.76
C GLN A 393 10.52 -15.10 8.14
N GLN A 394 9.97 -14.13 7.41
CA GLN A 394 8.62 -13.60 7.62
C GLN A 394 7.55 -14.68 7.44
N ALA A 395 7.65 -15.50 6.39
CA ALA A 395 6.75 -16.63 6.18
C ALA A 395 6.83 -17.67 7.31
N LYS A 396 8.05 -17.99 7.79
CA LYS A 396 8.24 -18.90 8.94
C LYS A 396 7.64 -18.32 10.23
N GLU A 397 7.87 -17.04 10.50
CA GLU A 397 7.32 -16.34 11.66
C GLU A 397 5.79 -16.36 11.64
N ALA A 398 5.18 -16.03 10.49
CA ALA A 398 3.73 -16.05 10.31
C ALA A 398 3.14 -17.46 10.46
N VAL A 399 3.68 -18.47 9.79
CA VAL A 399 3.17 -19.84 9.88
C VAL A 399 3.30 -20.39 11.30
N ASN A 400 4.43 -20.18 11.98
CA ASN A 400 4.61 -20.59 13.38
C ASN A 400 3.63 -19.89 14.32
N LEU A 401 3.40 -18.58 14.15
CA LEU A 401 2.43 -17.82 14.95
C LEU A 401 0.99 -18.28 14.72
N LEU A 402 0.66 -18.72 13.51
CA LEU A 402 -0.68 -19.14 13.12
C LEU A 402 -0.95 -20.64 13.39
N GLY A 403 0.09 -21.48 13.48
CA GLY A 403 -0.04 -22.93 13.72
C GLY A 403 -0.74 -23.34 15.04
N ARG A 404 -0.98 -22.39 15.95
CA ARG A 404 -1.75 -22.59 17.19
C ARG A 404 -3.27 -22.58 17.00
N TYR A 405 -3.78 -22.19 15.83
CA TYR A 405 -5.21 -22.08 15.56
C TYR A 405 -5.71 -23.26 14.71
N LYS A 406 -6.87 -23.81 15.09
CA LYS A 406 -7.49 -24.99 14.45
C LYS A 406 -7.98 -24.75 13.02
N ASN A 407 -8.41 -23.53 12.68
CA ASN A 407 -8.84 -23.17 11.33
C ASN A 407 -8.15 -21.86 10.93
N VAL A 408 -7.27 -21.93 9.93
CA VAL A 408 -6.46 -20.83 9.42
C VAL A 408 -6.53 -20.76 7.90
N ILE A 409 -6.68 -19.54 7.41
CA ILE A 409 -6.36 -19.14 6.05
C ILE A 409 -5.29 -18.05 6.12
N PHE A 410 -4.09 -18.32 5.63
CA PHE A 410 -3.01 -17.35 5.48
C PHE A 410 -2.87 -16.98 4.00
N CYS A 411 -3.04 -15.70 3.67
CA CYS A 411 -3.14 -15.23 2.29
C CYS A 411 -2.47 -13.87 2.06
N GLY A 412 -2.60 -13.34 0.85
CA GLY A 412 -1.95 -12.12 0.41
C GLY A 412 -0.85 -12.36 -0.60
N ASP A 413 -0.20 -11.26 -1.00
CA ASP A 413 0.99 -11.26 -1.84
C ASP A 413 2.19 -11.79 -1.05
N MET A 414 2.54 -13.04 -1.28
CA MET A 414 3.67 -13.69 -0.62
C MET A 414 5.01 -13.33 -1.27
N ASN A 415 5.03 -12.61 -2.40
CA ASN A 415 6.20 -12.37 -3.26
C ASN A 415 7.02 -13.64 -3.60
N TRP A 416 6.43 -14.83 -3.42
CA TRP A 416 7.20 -16.06 -3.24
C TRP A 416 7.64 -16.70 -4.56
N CYS A 417 8.92 -16.97 -4.67
CA CYS A 417 9.55 -17.58 -5.83
C CYS A 417 10.21 -18.89 -5.41
N ASP A 418 9.57 -20.04 -5.71
CA ASP A 418 10.01 -21.36 -5.21
C ASP A 418 11.46 -21.73 -5.63
N LYS A 419 11.99 -21.11 -6.71
CA LYS A 419 13.39 -21.25 -7.15
C LYS A 419 14.42 -20.45 -6.33
N LEU A 420 14.00 -19.34 -5.70
CA LEU A 420 14.87 -18.45 -4.93
C LEU A 420 14.70 -18.66 -3.43
N ASP A 421 13.44 -18.79 -2.99
CA ASP A 421 13.04 -18.88 -1.58
C ASP A 421 12.95 -20.33 -1.09
N GLY A 422 13.00 -21.29 -2.02
CA GLY A 422 12.83 -22.71 -1.77
C GLY A 422 11.37 -23.10 -1.52
N GLN A 423 11.19 -24.26 -0.87
CA GLN A 423 9.87 -24.75 -0.47
C GLN A 423 9.25 -23.79 0.57
N PHE A 424 7.98 -23.45 0.38
CA PHE A 424 7.22 -22.66 1.36
C PHE A 424 7.20 -23.40 2.72
N PRO A 425 7.38 -22.71 3.86
CA PRO A 425 7.56 -23.33 5.17
C PRO A 425 6.23 -23.81 5.77
N PHE A 426 5.62 -24.84 5.17
CA PHE A 426 4.40 -25.47 5.68
C PHE A 426 4.66 -26.18 7.02
N LEU A 427 3.67 -26.15 7.92
CA LEU A 427 3.55 -27.10 9.02
C LEU A 427 2.75 -28.34 8.55
N GLU A 428 2.76 -29.40 9.35
CA GLU A 428 1.96 -30.60 9.06
C GLU A 428 0.47 -30.27 8.95
N GLY A 429 -0.20 -30.84 7.95
CA GLY A 429 -1.62 -30.54 7.67
C GLY A 429 -1.89 -29.16 7.04
N TRP A 430 -0.88 -28.37 6.70
CA TRP A 430 -1.04 -27.14 5.92
C TRP A 430 -0.97 -27.43 4.41
N VAL A 431 -1.82 -26.79 3.62
CA VAL A 431 -1.89 -26.98 2.16
C VAL A 431 -1.94 -25.66 1.41
N ASP A 432 -1.36 -25.62 0.21
CA ASP A 432 -1.58 -24.55 -0.76
C ASP A 432 -2.89 -24.82 -1.51
N ALA A 433 -3.87 -23.93 -1.36
CA ALA A 433 -5.22 -24.13 -1.90
C ALA A 433 -5.25 -24.16 -3.44
N TRP A 434 -4.35 -23.43 -4.10
CA TRP A 434 -4.25 -23.48 -5.56
C TRP A 434 -3.70 -24.83 -6.00
N LEU A 435 -2.63 -25.32 -5.37
CA LEU A 435 -2.08 -26.63 -5.71
C LEU A 435 -3.03 -27.79 -5.37
N LYS A 436 -3.86 -27.67 -4.31
CA LYS A 436 -4.88 -28.66 -3.96
C LYS A 436 -5.98 -28.76 -5.02
N LEU A 437 -6.54 -27.64 -5.47
CA LEU A 437 -7.70 -27.62 -6.38
C LEU A 437 -7.34 -27.57 -7.87
N ARG A 438 -6.18 -27.00 -8.20
CA ARG A 438 -5.72 -26.72 -9.58
C ARG A 438 -4.32 -27.30 -9.85
N PRO A 439 -4.01 -28.57 -9.52
CA PRO A 439 -2.65 -29.13 -9.60
C PRO A 439 -2.04 -29.15 -11.01
N LYS A 440 -2.84 -28.96 -12.06
CA LYS A 440 -2.41 -28.91 -13.47
C LYS A 440 -2.21 -27.48 -14.00
N GLU A 441 -2.57 -26.46 -13.23
CA GLU A 441 -2.53 -25.05 -13.64
C GLU A 441 -1.48 -24.29 -12.81
N VAL A 442 -0.61 -23.51 -13.46
CA VAL A 442 0.47 -22.80 -12.75
C VAL A 442 -0.04 -21.66 -11.87
N GLY A 443 -1.17 -21.04 -12.24
CA GLY A 443 -1.83 -20.00 -11.46
C GLY A 443 -1.03 -18.70 -11.36
N TRP A 444 -0.59 -18.13 -12.49
CA TRP A 444 0.11 -16.84 -12.48
C TRP A 444 -0.82 -15.70 -12.06
N THR A 445 -0.66 -15.21 -10.83
CA THR A 445 -1.41 -14.05 -10.30
C THR A 445 -0.78 -12.72 -10.72
N TYR A 446 0.52 -12.74 -11.07
CA TYR A 446 1.22 -11.64 -11.72
C TYR A 446 1.76 -12.12 -13.06
N ASP A 447 1.21 -11.62 -14.17
CA ASP A 447 1.57 -12.07 -15.52
C ASP A 447 1.59 -10.93 -16.53
N THR A 448 2.81 -10.52 -16.90
CA THR A 448 3.08 -9.48 -17.91
C THR A 448 2.67 -9.83 -19.36
N LYS A 449 2.30 -11.08 -19.66
CA LYS A 449 1.78 -11.49 -20.98
C LYS A 449 0.26 -11.39 -21.03
N SER A 450 -0.45 -11.92 -20.03
CA SER A 450 -1.92 -11.89 -20.00
C SER A 450 -2.46 -10.55 -19.49
N ASN A 451 -1.78 -9.91 -18.53
CA ASN A 451 -2.16 -8.58 -18.07
C ASN A 451 -1.72 -7.53 -19.10
N LYS A 452 -2.66 -7.16 -19.97
CA LYS A 452 -2.40 -6.28 -21.12
C LYS A 452 -1.93 -4.87 -20.74
N MET A 453 -2.22 -4.41 -19.51
CA MET A 453 -1.71 -3.15 -18.95
C MET A 453 -0.18 -3.18 -18.74
N LEU A 454 0.39 -4.37 -18.53
CA LEU A 454 1.82 -4.55 -18.32
C LEU A 454 2.63 -4.73 -19.60
N LEU A 455 1.98 -4.83 -20.76
CA LEU A 455 2.63 -5.06 -22.05
C LEU A 455 3.79 -4.07 -22.29
N GLY A 456 4.84 -4.58 -22.95
CA GLY A 456 6.08 -3.84 -23.14
C GLY A 456 7.10 -3.95 -22.00
N ASN A 457 6.71 -4.41 -20.79
CA ASN A 457 7.65 -4.84 -19.75
C ASN A 457 8.48 -6.07 -20.21
N ARG A 458 9.54 -6.42 -19.48
CA ARG A 458 10.16 -7.75 -19.59
C ARG A 458 9.14 -8.82 -19.18
N THR A 459 9.23 -10.00 -19.80
CA THR A 459 8.39 -11.14 -19.42
C THR A 459 8.68 -11.56 -17.98
N LEU A 460 7.67 -11.43 -17.13
CA LEU A 460 7.59 -11.98 -15.79
C LEU A 460 6.21 -12.63 -15.62
N GLN A 461 6.21 -13.87 -15.14
CA GLN A 461 5.02 -14.68 -14.85
C GLN A 461 5.25 -15.37 -13.50
N LYS A 462 4.45 -15.06 -12.49
CA LYS A 462 4.66 -15.47 -11.10
C LYS A 462 3.33 -15.73 -10.38
N ARG A 463 3.34 -16.63 -9.41
CA ARG A 463 2.27 -16.87 -8.44
C ARG A 463 2.67 -16.27 -7.10
N LEU A 464 2.56 -14.94 -7.03
CA LEU A 464 2.98 -14.14 -5.88
C LEU A 464 1.91 -14.25 -4.78
N ASP A 465 0.65 -14.04 -5.16
CA ASP A 465 -0.52 -14.18 -4.29
C ASP A 465 -0.85 -15.66 -4.08
N ARG A 466 -1.06 -16.06 -2.83
CA ARG A 466 -1.32 -17.45 -2.46
C ARG A 466 -2.37 -17.55 -1.36
N PHE A 467 -3.04 -18.70 -1.29
CA PHE A 467 -3.86 -19.10 -0.15
C PHE A 467 -3.26 -20.36 0.46
N ILE A 468 -2.73 -20.24 1.67
CA ILE A 468 -2.23 -21.36 2.45
C ILE A 468 -3.23 -21.63 3.57
N CYS A 469 -3.67 -22.88 3.70
CA CYS A 469 -4.81 -23.24 4.55
C CYS A 469 -4.47 -24.40 5.47
N HIS A 470 -5.00 -24.32 6.69
CA HIS A 470 -5.02 -25.42 7.65
C HIS A 470 -6.40 -25.42 8.30
N LEU A 471 -7.26 -26.34 7.89
CA LEU A 471 -8.69 -26.31 8.19
C LEU A 471 -9.13 -27.70 8.69
N HIS A 472 -9.69 -27.73 9.89
CA HIS A 472 -10.27 -28.94 10.47
C HIS A 472 -11.80 -28.95 10.36
N ASP A 473 -12.47 -27.82 10.56
CA ASP A 473 -13.94 -27.70 10.55
C ASP A 473 -14.50 -27.21 9.20
N PHE A 474 -13.62 -26.99 8.22
CA PHE A 474 -13.97 -26.46 6.91
C PHE A 474 -13.23 -27.23 5.80
N GLU A 475 -13.86 -27.36 4.64
CA GLU A 475 -13.22 -27.88 3.43
C GLU A 475 -13.01 -26.76 2.40
N ILE A 476 -11.92 -26.84 1.64
CA ILE A 476 -11.66 -25.97 0.49
C ILE A 476 -12.42 -26.51 -0.72
N SER A 477 -13.47 -25.80 -1.13
CA SER A 477 -14.42 -26.22 -2.16
C SER A 477 -14.33 -25.43 -3.47
N GLY A 478 -13.60 -24.31 -3.50
CA GLY A 478 -13.34 -23.57 -4.75
C GLY A 478 -12.15 -22.61 -4.65
N ILE A 479 -11.51 -22.37 -5.80
CA ILE A 479 -10.56 -21.27 -5.98
C ILE A 479 -10.67 -20.73 -7.42
N GLU A 480 -10.75 -19.41 -7.52
CA GLU A 480 -10.94 -18.66 -8.77
C GLU A 480 -9.95 -17.50 -8.84
N MET A 481 -9.54 -17.13 -10.04
CA MET A 481 -8.76 -15.94 -10.33
C MET A 481 -9.70 -14.90 -10.96
N ILE A 482 -9.69 -13.66 -10.47
CA ILE A 482 -10.64 -12.60 -10.84
C ILE A 482 -9.92 -11.29 -11.19
N GLY A 483 -10.62 -10.39 -11.89
CA GLY A 483 -10.03 -9.15 -12.39
C GLY A 483 -9.10 -9.34 -13.59
N THR A 484 -9.31 -10.41 -14.35
CA THR A 484 -8.53 -10.75 -15.56
C THR A 484 -8.83 -9.84 -16.75
N GLU A 485 -9.99 -9.19 -16.74
CA GLU A 485 -10.50 -8.39 -17.85
C GLU A 485 -10.09 -6.91 -17.76
N ALA A 486 -9.92 -6.30 -18.93
CA ALA A 486 -9.68 -4.87 -19.06
C ALA A 486 -10.94 -4.05 -18.71
N ILE A 487 -10.73 -2.90 -18.10
CA ILE A 487 -11.79 -1.92 -17.84
C ILE A 487 -12.25 -1.34 -19.18
N THR A 488 -13.56 -1.45 -19.45
CA THR A 488 -14.13 -1.12 -20.76
C THR A 488 -13.95 0.36 -21.08
N GLY A 489 -13.39 0.65 -22.26
CA GLY A 489 -13.18 2.02 -22.74
C GLY A 489 -12.01 2.77 -22.09
N LEU A 490 -11.18 2.11 -21.27
CA LEU A 490 -10.10 2.75 -20.53
C LEU A 490 -8.71 2.29 -20.99
N SER A 491 -7.89 3.24 -21.41
CA SER A 491 -6.50 3.03 -21.84
C SER A 491 -5.54 3.96 -21.10
N HIS A 492 -4.26 3.61 -21.10
CA HIS A 492 -3.18 4.47 -20.63
C HIS A 492 -2.03 4.48 -21.64
N CYS A 493 -1.30 5.60 -21.70
CA CYS A 493 -0.06 5.69 -22.47
C CYS A 493 1.12 5.13 -21.68
N LYS A 494 2.03 4.44 -22.38
CA LYS A 494 3.29 3.91 -21.85
C LYS A 494 4.43 4.19 -22.82
N GLU A 495 5.50 4.81 -22.32
CA GLU A 495 6.70 5.07 -23.11
C GLU A 495 7.67 3.89 -23.04
N LYS A 496 8.06 3.35 -24.19
CA LYS A 496 9.03 2.27 -24.34
C LYS A 496 10.21 2.74 -25.18
N LYS A 497 11.40 2.80 -24.57
CA LYS A 497 12.66 2.99 -25.30
C LYS A 497 12.91 1.78 -26.22
N ARG A 498 13.29 2.04 -27.47
CA ARG A 498 13.79 1.05 -28.44
C ARG A 498 15.08 1.59 -29.07
N LYS A 499 15.87 0.73 -29.73
CA LYS A 499 16.96 1.19 -30.63
C LYS A 499 16.31 2.15 -31.67
N GLY A 500 16.73 3.41 -31.69
CA GLY A 500 16.18 4.45 -32.57
C GLY A 500 15.13 5.42 -31.98
N GLY A 501 14.67 5.28 -30.72
CA GLY A 501 13.82 6.30 -30.09
C GLY A 501 12.88 5.84 -28.98
N ILE A 502 11.93 6.72 -28.62
CA ILE A 502 10.85 6.42 -27.66
C ILE A 502 9.58 6.10 -28.45
N GLN A 503 9.05 4.89 -28.29
CA GLN A 503 7.73 4.51 -28.78
C GLN A 503 6.70 4.77 -27.68
N LYS A 504 5.59 5.43 -28.03
CA LYS A 504 4.39 5.46 -27.19
C LYS A 504 3.51 4.26 -27.52
N LEU A 505 3.09 3.53 -26.49
CA LEU A 505 2.15 2.43 -26.56
C LEU A 505 0.87 2.87 -25.84
N GLU A 506 -0.27 2.70 -26.48
CA GLU A 506 -1.57 2.79 -25.80
C GLU A 506 -1.98 1.37 -25.36
N LEU A 507 -2.20 1.19 -24.07
CA LEU A 507 -2.48 -0.11 -23.45
C LEU A 507 -3.79 -0.04 -22.66
N PRO A 508 -4.59 -1.12 -22.61
CA PRO A 508 -5.79 -1.14 -21.78
C PRO A 508 -5.44 -1.10 -20.29
N VAL A 509 -6.33 -0.55 -19.49
CA VAL A 509 -6.19 -0.56 -18.03
C VAL A 509 -6.90 -1.78 -17.45
N LEU A 510 -6.25 -2.48 -16.53
CA LEU A 510 -6.83 -3.55 -15.72
C LEU A 510 -6.99 -3.05 -14.26
N PRO A 511 -7.80 -3.71 -13.41
CA PRO A 511 -8.03 -3.26 -12.03
C PRO A 511 -6.73 -3.17 -11.20
N SER A 512 -5.76 -4.04 -11.46
CA SER A 512 -4.43 -4.05 -10.84
C SER A 512 -3.40 -4.66 -11.80
N ASP A 513 -2.11 -4.55 -11.49
CA ASP A 513 -1.07 -5.35 -12.16
C ASP A 513 -1.07 -6.82 -11.70
N HIS A 514 -1.64 -7.09 -10.53
CA HIS A 514 -2.03 -8.43 -10.05
C HIS A 514 -3.46 -8.81 -10.49
N TYR A 515 -3.75 -10.11 -10.47
CA TYR A 515 -5.10 -10.67 -10.47
C TYR A 515 -5.52 -11.05 -9.04
N GLY A 516 -6.79 -10.83 -8.71
CA GLY A 516 -7.32 -11.23 -7.41
C GLY A 516 -7.51 -12.75 -7.33
N LEU A 517 -7.33 -13.32 -6.15
CA LEU A 517 -7.68 -14.72 -5.86
C LEU A 517 -8.92 -14.77 -4.96
N LEU A 518 -9.93 -15.54 -5.35
CA LEU A 518 -11.14 -15.80 -4.58
C LEU A 518 -11.16 -17.25 -4.13
N LEU A 519 -10.91 -17.47 -2.84
CA LEU A 519 -11.05 -18.77 -2.18
C LEU A 519 -12.50 -18.98 -1.73
N THR A 520 -13.01 -20.19 -1.91
CA THR A 520 -14.29 -20.64 -1.35
C THR A 520 -14.05 -21.86 -0.45
N ILE A 521 -14.58 -21.79 0.77
CA ILE A 521 -14.60 -22.89 1.73
C ILE A 521 -16.03 -23.20 2.15
N THR A 522 -16.28 -24.41 2.63
CA THR A 522 -17.56 -24.87 3.15
C THR A 522 -17.38 -25.45 4.55
N SER A 523 -18.26 -25.06 5.47
CA SER A 523 -18.37 -25.66 6.81
C SER A 523 -18.70 -27.16 6.70
N GLN A 524 -18.02 -28.01 7.47
CA GLN A 524 -18.27 -29.46 7.55
C GLN A 524 -19.38 -29.81 8.56
#